data_AF-A0A0F8XQH5-F1
#
_entry.id   AF-A0A0F8XQH5-F1
#
_cell.length_a   1.000
_cell.length_b   1.000
_cell.length_c   1.000
_cell.angle_alpha   90.00
_cell.angle_beta   90.00
_cell.angle_gamma   90.00
#
_symmetry.space_group_name_H-M   'P 1'
#
loop_
_entity.id
_entity.type
_entity.pdbx_description
1 polymer ?
#
loop_
_entity_poly.entity_id
_entity_poly.type
_entity_poly.pdbx_seq_one_letter_code
_entity_poly.pdbx_strand_id
1 'polypeptide(L)'
;MIVDKFENVDLYAPCCPGLFYAIEFARQFDPATPDGKIEIDGQRMYAMVFSYKTDSTEGFPFEAHKKYIDVQIMLRGEEQMDVSLDADLSVRTPYSEDADAVLF
;
A
#
# COMPACT_ATOMS: atom_id res chain seq x y z
N MET A 1 -9.69 6.29 1.99
CA MET A 1 -8.53 6.44 1.09
C MET A 1 -8.03 7.88 1.17
N ILE A 2 -6.71 8.09 1.13
CA ILE A 2 -6.07 9.40 0.93
C ILE A 2 -5.23 9.28 -0.35
N VAL A 3 -5.36 10.22 -1.27
CA VAL A 3 -4.51 10.31 -2.48
C VAL A 3 -3.91 11.70 -2.49
N ASP A 4 -2.60 11.78 -2.35
CA ASP A 4 -1.91 13.06 -2.23
C ASP A 4 -0.43 12.93 -2.61
N LYS A 5 0.31 14.03 -2.49
CA LYS A 5 1.74 14.12 -2.75
C LYS A 5 2.55 14.07 -1.46
N PHE A 6 3.83 13.70 -1.58
CA PHE A 6 4.74 13.58 -0.44
C PHE A 6 4.92 14.89 0.33
N GLU A 7 4.85 16.04 -0.33
CA GLU A 7 5.03 17.35 0.30
C GLU A 7 3.93 17.67 1.32
N ASN A 8 2.79 16.97 1.24
CA ASN A 8 1.63 17.21 2.09
C ASN A 8 1.58 16.29 3.32
N VAL A 9 2.59 15.44 3.55
CA VAL A 9 2.60 14.47 4.67
C VAL A 9 2.34 15.11 6.03
N ASP A 10 2.83 16.33 6.25
CA ASP A 10 2.67 17.05 7.51
C ASP A 10 1.20 17.36 7.84
N LEU A 11 0.31 17.41 6.84
CA LEU A 11 -1.13 17.55 7.06
C LEU A 11 -1.75 16.31 7.73
N TYR A 12 -1.14 15.14 7.53
CA TYR A 12 -1.66 13.84 7.98
C TYR A 12 -0.89 13.27 9.18
N ALA A 13 0.35 13.71 9.42
CA ALA A 13 1.17 13.25 10.54
C ALA A 13 0.47 13.31 11.91
N PRO A 14 -0.37 14.32 12.25
CA PRO A 14 -1.05 14.36 13.54
C PRO A 14 -2.07 13.23 13.75
N CYS A 15 -2.74 12.76 12.68
CA CYS A 15 -3.76 11.71 12.78
C CYS A 15 -3.22 10.32 12.44
N CYS A 16 -2.12 10.25 11.67
CA CYS A 16 -1.44 9.00 11.35
C CYS A 16 0.08 9.21 11.30
N PRO A 17 0.77 9.16 12.46
CA PRO A 17 2.22 9.34 12.52
C PRO A 17 3.00 8.31 11.68
N GLY A 18 2.43 7.13 11.45
CA GLY A 18 3.02 6.09 10.59
C GLY A 18 3.25 6.54 9.14
N LEU A 19 2.40 7.44 8.61
CA LEU A 19 2.56 7.98 7.26
C LEU A 19 3.86 8.79 7.12
N PHE A 20 4.22 9.54 8.17
CA PHE A 20 5.47 10.29 8.18
C PHE A 20 6.67 9.37 8.02
N TYR A 21 6.74 8.28 8.79
CA TYR A 21 7.84 7.32 8.70
C TYR A 21 7.89 6.59 7.35
N ALA A 22 6.74 6.22 6.80
CA ALA A 22 6.68 5.58 5.48
C ALA A 22 7.18 6.51 4.36
N ILE A 23 6.81 7.79 4.41
CA ILE A 23 7.23 8.79 3.42
C ILE A 23 8.71 9.16 3.59
N GLU A 24 9.20 9.29 4.83
CA GLU A 24 10.64 9.51 5.08
C GLU A 24 11.50 8.33 4.61
N PHE A 25 11.03 7.10 4.83
CA PHE A 25 11.66 5.91 4.25
C PHE A 25 11.71 6.01 2.72
N ALA A 26 10.57 6.31 2.07
CA ALA A 26 10.50 6.41 0.62
C ALA A 26 11.38 7.54 0.05
N ARG A 27 11.51 8.67 0.74
CA ARG A 27 12.39 9.79 0.34
C ARG A 27 13.88 9.41 0.32
N GLN A 28 14.28 8.51 1.20
CA GLN A 28 15.67 8.07 1.37
C GLN A 28 15.95 6.73 0.67
N PHE A 29 14.93 6.12 0.07
CA PHE A 29 15.03 4.82 -0.56
C PHE A 29 15.97 4.87 -1.76
N ASP A 30 16.94 3.95 -1.81
CA ASP A 30 17.83 3.78 -2.96
C ASP A 30 17.15 2.92 -4.02
N PRO A 31 16.86 3.45 -5.24
CA PRO A 31 16.25 2.69 -6.32
C PRO A 31 17.06 1.48 -6.82
N ALA A 32 18.34 1.36 -6.43
CA ALA A 32 19.15 0.17 -6.72
C ALA A 32 18.89 -0.99 -5.74
N THR A 33 18.13 -0.76 -4.67
CA THR A 33 17.76 -1.80 -3.71
C THR A 33 16.94 -2.89 -4.40
N PRO A 34 17.26 -4.19 -4.24
CA PRO A 34 16.48 -5.27 -4.82
C PRO A 34 15.04 -5.30 -4.31
N ASP A 35 14.11 -5.69 -5.19
CA ASP A 35 12.72 -5.94 -4.83
C ASP A 35 12.59 -6.97 -3.69
N GLY A 36 11.55 -6.79 -2.88
CA GLY A 36 11.22 -7.69 -1.78
C GLY A 36 10.81 -6.96 -0.51
N LYS A 37 10.80 -7.71 0.59
CA LYS A 37 10.42 -7.21 1.91
C LYS A 37 11.60 -6.51 2.59
N ILE A 38 11.36 -5.29 3.06
CA ILE A 38 12.31 -4.53 3.88
C ILE A 38 11.63 -4.20 5.21
N GLU A 39 12.21 -4.68 6.31
CA GLU A 39 11.72 -4.34 7.65
C GLU A 39 12.14 -2.92 8.03
N ILE A 40 11.18 -2.11 8.47
CA ILE A 40 11.40 -0.72 8.90
C ILE A 40 11.28 -0.62 10.43
N ASP A 41 10.24 -1.23 11.00
CA ASP A 41 9.98 -1.33 12.44
C ASP A 41 9.44 -2.72 12.80
N GLY A 42 10.27 -3.74 12.54
CA GLY A 42 9.93 -5.15 12.74
C GLY A 42 8.62 -5.53 12.05
N GLN A 43 7.67 -6.07 12.80
CA GLN A 43 6.34 -6.43 12.27
C GLN A 43 5.37 -5.25 12.20
N ARG A 44 5.65 -4.11 12.83
CA ARG A 44 4.72 -2.96 12.84
C ARG A 44 4.74 -2.17 11.54
N MET A 45 5.88 -2.17 10.85
CA MET A 45 6.05 -1.48 9.58
C MET A 45 7.14 -2.16 8.75
N TYR A 46 6.79 -2.51 7.53
CA TYR A 46 7.72 -3.01 6.52
C TYR A 46 7.28 -2.50 5.16
N ALA A 47 8.24 -2.34 4.25
CA ALA A 47 7.96 -2.03 2.85
C ALA A 47 8.00 -3.31 2.02
N MET A 48 7.05 -3.44 1.11
CA MET A 48 7.12 -4.40 0.02
C MET A 48 7.49 -3.63 -1.25
N VAL A 49 8.71 -3.83 -1.74
CA VAL A 49 9.22 -3.16 -2.94
C VAL A 49 9.01 -4.06 -4.14
N PHE A 50 8.42 -3.49 -5.19
CA PHE A 50 8.12 -4.18 -6.44
C PHE A 50 8.52 -3.33 -7.64
N SER A 51 9.10 -3.99 -8.64
CA SER A 51 9.41 -3.45 -9.96
C SER A 51 8.74 -4.32 -11.02
N TYR A 52 7.67 -3.83 -11.61
CA TYR A 52 6.89 -4.57 -12.61
C TYR A 52 6.39 -3.66 -13.73
N LYS A 53 5.93 -4.30 -14.80
CA LYS A 53 5.16 -3.64 -15.85
C LYS A 53 3.68 -3.81 -15.53
N THR A 54 2.92 -2.73 -15.52
CA THR A 54 1.47 -2.75 -15.31
C THR A 54 0.78 -3.61 -16.37
N ASP A 55 -0.27 -4.30 -15.98
CA ASP A 55 -1.13 -5.10 -16.85
C ASP A 55 -2.59 -4.60 -16.77
N SER A 56 -3.49 -5.19 -17.55
CA SER A 56 -4.93 -4.88 -17.43
C SER A 56 -5.45 -5.28 -16.05
N THR A 57 -6.37 -4.48 -15.49
CA THR A 57 -7.05 -4.82 -14.24
C THR A 57 -8.10 -5.94 -14.40
N GLU A 58 -8.36 -6.39 -15.64
CA GLU A 58 -9.35 -7.43 -15.92
C GLU A 58 -8.97 -8.77 -15.25
N GLY A 59 -9.85 -9.24 -14.37
CA GLY A 59 -9.67 -10.51 -13.66
C GLY A 59 -8.93 -10.40 -12.32
N PHE A 60 -8.41 -9.23 -11.95
CA PHE A 60 -7.85 -8.96 -10.62
C PHE A 60 -8.97 -8.59 -9.64
N PRO A 61 -9.15 -9.33 -8.52
CA PRO A 61 -10.16 -8.99 -7.52
C PRO A 61 -9.79 -7.72 -6.75
N PHE A 62 -10.79 -7.08 -6.15
CA PHE A 62 -10.51 -6.07 -5.14
C PHE A 62 -10.05 -6.75 -3.85
N GLU A 63 -9.21 -6.08 -3.07
CA GLU A 63 -8.69 -6.59 -1.81
C GLU A 63 -8.81 -5.54 -0.71
N ALA A 64 -9.01 -5.99 0.54
CA ALA A 64 -8.97 -5.14 1.72
C ALA A 64 -8.32 -5.85 2.91
N HIS A 65 -7.74 -5.06 3.81
CA HIS A 65 -6.97 -5.50 4.98
C HIS A 65 -7.62 -5.07 6.30
N LYS A 66 -7.30 -5.77 7.41
CA LYS A 66 -7.79 -5.43 8.75
C LYS A 66 -6.68 -5.09 9.74
N LYS A 67 -5.49 -5.70 9.63
CA LYS A 67 -4.37 -5.48 10.55
C LYS A 67 -3.45 -4.36 10.08
N TYR A 68 -3.20 -4.28 8.78
CA TYR A 68 -2.33 -3.28 8.18
C TYR A 68 -3.12 -2.24 7.39
N ILE A 69 -2.54 -1.04 7.33
CA ILE A 69 -2.98 0.01 6.42
C ILE A 69 -1.94 0.08 5.32
N ASP A 70 -2.42 0.04 4.08
CA ASP A 70 -1.58 0.20 2.92
C ASP A 70 -1.17 1.67 2.73
N VAL A 71 0.14 1.87 2.58
CA VAL A 71 0.75 3.14 2.16
C VAL A 71 1.43 2.90 0.82
N GLN A 72 0.64 2.98 -0.25
CA GLN A 72 1.11 2.70 -1.59
C GLN A 72 1.77 3.93 -2.20
N ILE A 73 3.00 3.76 -2.68
CA ILE A 73 3.88 4.85 -3.09
C ILE A 73 4.46 4.55 -4.47
N MET A 74 4.23 5.47 -5.41
CA MET A 74 4.88 5.45 -6.72
C MET A 74 6.25 6.11 -6.66
N LEU A 75 7.31 5.30 -6.66
CA LEU A 75 8.69 5.80 -6.75
C LEU A 75 9.09 6.24 -8.16
N ARG A 76 8.59 5.52 -9.18
CA ARG A 76 8.85 5.82 -10.60
C ARG A 76 7.75 5.23 -11.48
N GLY A 77 7.36 5.98 -12.50
CA GLY A 77 6.35 5.54 -13.47
C GLY A 77 4.94 5.94 -13.02
N GLU A 78 3.96 5.15 -13.45
CA GLU A 78 2.54 5.38 -13.20
C GLU A 78 1.83 4.02 -13.08
N GLU A 79 0.79 3.99 -12.27
CA GLU A 79 -0.07 2.82 -12.08
C GLU A 79 -1.52 3.28 -11.94
N GLN A 80 -2.44 2.50 -12.51
CA GLN A 80 -3.86 2.66 -12.26
C GLN A 80 -4.26 1.82 -11.05
N MET A 81 -4.88 2.46 -10.06
CA MET A 81 -5.44 1.80 -8.88
C MET A 81 -6.94 2.03 -8.84
N ASP A 82 -7.70 0.97 -9.10
CA ASP A 82 -9.15 1.00 -8.97
C ASP A 82 -9.52 0.89 -7.49
N VAL A 83 -10.46 1.72 -7.03
CA VAL A 83 -10.88 1.76 -5.62
C VAL A 83 -12.39 1.80 -5.51
N SER A 84 -12.90 1.10 -4.50
CA SER A 84 -14.30 1.11 -4.11
C SER A 84 -14.41 1.03 -2.58
N LEU A 85 -15.60 1.29 -2.05
CA LEU A 85 -15.91 1.02 -0.65
C LEU A 85 -16.44 -0.41 -0.53
N ASP A 86 -16.05 -1.11 0.54
CA ASP A 86 -16.42 -2.52 0.78
C ASP A 86 -17.93 -2.78 0.72
N ALA A 87 -18.75 -1.78 1.10
CA ALA A 87 -20.20 -1.89 1.12
C ALA A 87 -20.82 -2.14 -0.27
N ASP A 88 -20.10 -1.81 -1.34
CA ASP A 88 -20.56 -1.95 -2.72
C ASP A 88 -20.03 -3.23 -3.39
N LEU A 89 -19.26 -4.05 -2.67
CA LEU A 89 -18.57 -5.22 -3.20
C LEU A 89 -19.10 -6.53 -2.59
N SER A 90 -19.10 -7.60 -3.39
CA SER A 90 -19.48 -8.95 -2.95
C SER A 90 -18.24 -9.77 -2.63
N VAL A 91 -18.20 -10.41 -1.46
CA VAL A 91 -17.03 -11.22 -1.06
C VAL A 91 -16.91 -12.45 -1.97
N ARG A 92 -15.77 -12.57 -2.65
CA ARG A 92 -15.37 -13.75 -3.45
C ARG A 92 -14.57 -14.75 -2.63
N THR A 93 -13.61 -14.26 -1.84
CA THR A 93 -12.80 -15.07 -0.93
C THR A 93 -12.90 -14.50 0.48
N PRO A 94 -13.38 -15.28 1.48
CA PRO A 94 -13.47 -14.81 2.86
C PRO A 94 -12.12 -14.37 3.42
N TYR A 95 -12.18 -13.48 4.42
CA TYR A 95 -11.01 -12.95 5.09
C TYR A 95 -10.09 -14.05 5.65
N SER A 96 -8.79 -13.94 5.37
CA SER A 96 -7.73 -14.79 5.90
C SER A 96 -6.88 -14.02 6.91
N GLU A 97 -6.75 -14.55 8.13
CA GLU A 97 -5.89 -13.97 9.17
C GLU A 97 -4.40 -14.00 8.81
N ASP A 98 -3.96 -15.03 8.10
CA ASP A 98 -2.54 -15.21 7.74
C ASP A 98 -2.12 -14.27 6.62
N ALA A 99 -3.02 -14.01 5.67
CA ALA A 99 -2.79 -13.07 4.58
C ALA A 99 -3.20 -11.62 4.93
N ASP A 100 -3.96 -11.44 6.02
CA ASP A 100 -4.65 -10.19 6.36
C ASP A 100 -5.49 -9.65 5.19
N ALA A 101 -6.21 -10.53 4.49
CA ALA A 101 -6.83 -10.18 3.21
C ALA A 101 -8.22 -10.78 3.04
N VAL A 102 -9.17 -9.98 2.55
CA VAL A 102 -10.43 -10.42 1.94
C VAL A 102 -10.41 -10.06 0.46
N LEU A 103 -10.90 -10.94 -0.41
CA LEU A 103 -11.01 -10.67 -1.85
C LEU A 103 -12.47 -10.53 -2.25
N PHE A 104 -12.76 -9.53 -3.06
CA PHE A 104 -14.08 -9.26 -3.64
C PHE A 104 -14.07 -9.50 -5.16
#